data_AF-A0A2D9FQ95-F1
#
_entry.id   AF-A0A2D9FQ95-F1
#
_cell.length_a   1.000
_cell.length_b   1.000
_cell.length_c   1.000
_cell.angle_alpha   90.00
_cell.angle_beta   90.00
_cell.angle_gamma   90.00
#
_symmetry.space_group_name_H-M   'P 1'
#
loop_
_entity.id
_entity.type
_entity.pdbx_description
1 polymer ?
#
loop_
_entity_poly.entity_id
_entity_poly.type
_entity_poly.pdbx_seq_one_letter_code
_entity_poly.pdbx_strand_id
1 'polypeptide(L)'
;MKTTSNSNIRIMKSSIVILMIAMSTTVLAQGNEQQGNTISIELTVPEYVLQDGETVAIRGEFPGGTASKGVALEKTEGERWTGSITAPSNRGQSFEYEYIILRTDGSTYIEWYDGRSFDLSSGQPLEINDFFRGLGPVLEEPVQLSITVDLSGLDNPEYQIQNVGLMGSHGGLSWEFPGRIHELENIQGESSSWTTTLELPMGTPIDFPMKFTWKVDDIWNWEFLPHYQLHLLLFDSEANEYKVDFAFDSQGYQLKPSQAEGLDANNYAKAAELFKGGRNYHYHLAMSLLDRDDPAGAQLAFDQYHEYFPEESETTYEHFNTAKIQHLAVNGMHNRALEMVEKDFNDADSGIRKSYHRYLKGWVFMAIDSLKASREAMKKAIILADDEKDEYSKKQYARFGLAMGYLKETDPSLKEQAKELLVEFSTKHSNEKIRRQGWKQLAAVTSNTPVDTLHKRALQELRELGSPRQKAKAKVRWAQYRLEYASPDEADSVWTEFIELEEKLTDLDLLDELQVLKAEYLLQRQRAEEARGLLEKVAGAEGRQNAAKHKARYLLQRQAKEQHEKIKEEEKQ
;
A
#
# COMPACT_ATOMS: atom_id res chain seq x y z
N MET A 1 55.37 1.63 -63.20
CA MET A 1 55.76 1.30 -64.60
C MET A 1 56.25 -0.14 -64.61
N LYS A 2 55.37 -1.06 -65.04
CA LYS A 2 55.52 -1.84 -66.28
C LYS A 2 56.83 -2.66 -66.34
N THR A 3 56.70 -3.94 -66.04
CA THR A 3 57.18 -5.02 -66.93
C THR A 3 56.15 -6.14 -66.96
N THR A 4 55.52 -6.23 -68.13
CA THR A 4 54.76 -7.35 -68.70
C THR A 4 55.68 -8.52 -69.03
N SER A 5 55.20 -9.77 -68.93
CA SER A 5 54.96 -10.63 -70.10
C SER A 5 54.96 -12.14 -69.76
N ASN A 6 53.76 -12.71 -69.90
CA ASN A 6 53.42 -13.97 -70.58
C ASN A 6 54.13 -15.29 -70.23
N SER A 7 53.33 -16.27 -69.82
CA SER A 7 52.83 -17.26 -70.78
C SER A 7 51.62 -18.04 -70.25
N ASN A 8 50.55 -18.00 -71.03
CA ASN A 8 49.40 -18.89 -70.98
C ASN A 8 49.82 -20.30 -71.40
N ILE A 9 49.53 -21.33 -70.61
CA ILE A 9 49.05 -22.62 -71.13
C ILE A 9 47.97 -23.15 -70.17
N ARG A 10 46.81 -23.43 -70.75
CA ARG A 10 45.61 -23.97 -70.13
C ARG A 10 45.33 -25.33 -70.79
N ILE A 11 45.54 -26.44 -70.08
CA ILE A 11 44.99 -27.77 -70.40
C ILE A 11 44.69 -28.43 -69.05
N MET A 12 43.45 -28.36 -68.57
CA MET A 12 42.37 -29.35 -68.69
C MET A 12 42.51 -30.59 -67.78
N LYS A 13 41.48 -30.70 -66.93
CA LYS A 13 40.78 -31.91 -66.48
C LYS A 13 41.28 -32.68 -65.25
N SER A 14 40.27 -32.86 -64.39
CA SER A 14 39.98 -34.04 -63.57
C SER A 14 40.32 -33.94 -62.09
N SER A 15 39.23 -33.85 -61.33
CA SER A 15 39.10 -34.03 -59.90
C SER A 15 39.90 -35.22 -59.39
N ILE A 16 40.72 -34.99 -58.36
CA ILE A 16 41.12 -36.01 -57.40
C ILE A 16 40.98 -35.40 -56.00
N VAL A 17 40.14 -36.04 -55.21
CA VAL A 17 39.94 -35.83 -53.78
C VAL A 17 41.28 -36.03 -53.07
N ILE A 18 41.77 -35.01 -52.38
CA ILE A 18 42.90 -35.12 -51.44
C ILE A 18 42.36 -34.83 -50.04
N LEU A 19 42.30 -35.92 -49.27
CA LEU A 19 42.26 -35.96 -47.83
C LEU A 19 43.46 -35.15 -47.30
N MET A 20 43.23 -33.94 -46.79
CA MET A 20 44.25 -33.21 -46.02
C MET A 20 43.97 -33.37 -44.53
N ILE A 21 44.84 -34.15 -43.92
CA ILE A 21 45.11 -34.21 -42.49
C ILE A 21 45.50 -32.81 -42.03
N ALA A 22 44.61 -32.12 -41.32
CA ALA A 22 44.98 -30.94 -40.55
C ALA A 22 45.69 -31.43 -39.28
N MET A 23 47.00 -31.20 -39.23
CA MET A 23 47.82 -31.44 -38.05
C MET A 23 47.27 -30.61 -36.88
N SER A 24 46.85 -31.31 -35.83
CA SER A 24 46.59 -30.73 -34.52
C SER A 24 47.91 -30.18 -33.97
N THR A 25 48.13 -28.88 -34.09
CA THR A 25 48.98 -28.16 -33.13
C THR A 25 48.25 -28.18 -31.80
N THR A 26 48.64 -29.10 -30.93
CA THR A 26 48.39 -29.02 -29.49
C THR A 26 49.10 -27.78 -28.96
N VAL A 27 48.38 -26.66 -28.91
CA VAL A 27 48.61 -25.69 -27.84
C VAL A 27 48.12 -26.39 -26.59
N LEU A 28 49.05 -26.89 -25.78
CA LEU A 28 48.79 -27.19 -24.38
C LEU A 28 48.48 -25.86 -23.70
N ALA A 29 47.26 -25.37 -23.88
CA ALA A 29 46.63 -24.60 -22.84
C ALA A 29 46.51 -25.60 -21.68
N GLN A 30 47.31 -25.42 -20.64
CA GLN A 30 46.93 -25.88 -19.32
C GLN A 30 45.60 -25.19 -19.01
N GLY A 31 44.51 -25.80 -19.48
CA GLY A 31 43.20 -25.53 -18.93
C GLY A 31 43.30 -25.94 -17.48
N ASN A 32 43.35 -24.96 -16.58
CA ASN A 32 42.74 -25.17 -15.29
C ASN A 32 41.29 -25.55 -15.62
N GLU A 33 40.97 -26.84 -15.60
CA GLU A 33 39.61 -27.27 -15.32
C GLU A 33 39.29 -26.66 -13.95
N GLN A 34 38.70 -25.47 -13.96
CA GLN A 34 38.02 -24.96 -12.80
C GLN A 34 36.94 -25.99 -12.49
N GLN A 35 37.16 -26.76 -11.44
CA GLN A 35 36.21 -27.71 -10.88
C GLN A 35 35.01 -26.90 -10.40
N GLY A 36 34.07 -26.64 -11.30
CA GLY A 36 32.87 -25.87 -11.02
C GLY A 36 31.97 -26.63 -10.06
N ASN A 37 31.30 -25.88 -9.20
CA ASN A 37 30.33 -26.43 -8.27
C ASN A 37 29.07 -26.80 -9.06
N THR A 38 28.69 -28.09 -9.07
CA THR A 38 27.43 -28.52 -9.70
C THR A 38 26.28 -28.19 -8.76
N ILE A 39 25.31 -27.43 -9.26
CA ILE A 39 24.10 -27.04 -8.55
C ILE A 39 22.93 -27.82 -9.14
N SER A 40 22.27 -28.62 -8.31
CA SER A 40 21.02 -29.30 -8.65
C SER A 40 19.86 -28.31 -8.61
N ILE A 41 18.97 -28.40 -9.58
CA ILE A 41 17.76 -27.57 -9.65
C ILE A 41 16.57 -28.52 -9.66
N GLU A 42 15.63 -28.29 -8.75
CA GLU A 42 14.26 -28.77 -8.80
C GLU A 42 13.36 -27.55 -8.98
N LEU A 43 12.57 -27.54 -10.04
CA LEU A 43 11.67 -26.45 -10.39
C LEU A 43 10.26 -27.02 -10.57
N THR A 44 9.29 -26.43 -9.88
CA THR A 44 7.88 -26.69 -10.14
C THR A 44 7.34 -25.67 -11.15
N VAL A 45 6.81 -26.15 -12.26
CA VAL A 45 6.24 -25.35 -13.35
C VAL A 45 4.80 -25.77 -13.57
N PRO A 46 3.82 -24.91 -13.29
CA PRO A 46 2.41 -25.25 -13.45
C PRO A 46 2.06 -25.64 -14.88
N GLU A 47 1.14 -26.60 -15.04
CA GLU A 47 0.81 -27.12 -16.38
C GLU A 47 0.27 -26.06 -17.33
N TYR A 48 -0.50 -25.08 -16.83
CA TYR A 48 -1.09 -24.02 -17.66
C TYR A 48 -0.06 -23.02 -18.20
N VAL A 49 1.17 -23.02 -17.68
CA VAL A 49 2.25 -22.14 -18.12
C VAL A 49 2.87 -22.61 -19.43
N LEU A 50 2.81 -23.92 -19.71
CA LEU A 50 3.49 -24.55 -20.84
C LEU A 50 2.51 -25.04 -21.90
N GLN A 51 2.85 -24.77 -23.15
CA GLN A 51 2.21 -25.39 -24.30
C GLN A 51 2.93 -26.69 -24.71
N ASP A 52 2.24 -27.53 -25.47
CA ASP A 52 2.80 -28.81 -25.95
C ASP A 52 4.08 -28.58 -26.77
N GLY A 53 5.18 -29.21 -26.33
CA GLY A 53 6.48 -29.13 -26.99
C GLY A 53 7.38 -27.98 -26.53
N GLU A 54 6.91 -27.13 -25.62
CA GLU A 54 7.75 -26.12 -24.97
C GLU A 54 8.70 -26.75 -23.93
N THR A 55 9.82 -26.09 -23.67
CA THR A 55 10.84 -26.58 -22.71
C THR A 55 11.25 -25.45 -21.77
N VAL A 56 11.39 -25.78 -20.49
CA VAL A 56 11.84 -24.81 -19.48
C VAL A 56 13.36 -24.83 -19.40
N ALA A 57 13.96 -23.66 -19.27
CA ALA A 57 15.39 -23.51 -19.12
C ALA A 57 15.72 -22.46 -18.06
N ILE A 58 16.92 -22.57 -17.49
CA ILE A 58 17.49 -21.57 -16.59
C ILE A 58 18.55 -20.77 -17.34
N ARG A 59 18.57 -19.45 -17.19
CA ARG A 59 19.66 -18.59 -17.70
C ARG A 59 20.18 -17.69 -16.58
N GLY A 60 21.41 -17.22 -16.71
CA GLY A 60 22.08 -16.38 -15.71
C GLY A 60 23.58 -16.28 -16.03
N GLU A 61 24.36 -15.69 -15.13
CA GLU A 61 25.81 -15.46 -15.33
C GLU A 61 26.65 -16.73 -15.04
N PHE A 62 26.32 -17.86 -15.65
CA PHE A 62 27.01 -19.14 -15.49
C PHE A 62 27.34 -19.81 -16.83
N PRO A 63 28.39 -20.66 -16.91
CA PRO A 63 28.73 -21.39 -18.13
C PRO A 63 27.53 -22.10 -18.77
N GLY A 64 27.23 -21.78 -20.03
CA GLY A 64 26.08 -22.34 -20.76
C GLY A 64 24.77 -21.57 -20.60
N GLY A 65 24.64 -20.76 -19.53
CA GLY A 65 23.60 -19.73 -19.40
C GLY A 65 24.07 -18.44 -20.06
N THR A 66 23.53 -18.10 -21.21
CA THR A 66 23.70 -16.77 -21.80
C THR A 66 22.33 -16.16 -22.02
N ALA A 67 22.24 -14.84 -22.18
CA ALA A 67 20.98 -14.16 -22.48
C ALA A 67 20.23 -14.73 -23.70
N SER A 68 20.93 -15.44 -24.60
CA SER A 68 20.40 -16.05 -25.83
C SER A 68 20.25 -17.58 -25.80
N LYS A 69 20.73 -18.27 -24.75
CA LYS A 69 20.67 -19.73 -24.59
C LYS A 69 20.63 -20.08 -23.10
N GLY A 70 19.51 -20.61 -22.62
CA GLY A 70 19.40 -21.18 -21.28
C GLY A 70 19.84 -22.65 -21.25
N VAL A 71 20.09 -23.18 -20.04
CA VAL A 71 20.29 -24.61 -19.80
C VAL A 71 18.92 -25.24 -19.61
N ALA A 72 18.54 -26.15 -20.52
CA ALA A 72 17.25 -26.82 -20.46
C ALA A 72 17.14 -27.71 -19.22
N LEU A 73 15.97 -27.67 -18.59
CA LEU A 73 15.56 -28.59 -17.54
C LEU A 73 14.80 -29.76 -18.16
N GLU A 74 14.84 -30.91 -17.51
CA GLU A 74 14.14 -32.12 -17.92
C GLU A 74 12.88 -32.29 -17.07
N LYS A 75 11.73 -32.47 -17.72
CA LYS A 75 10.48 -32.81 -17.04
C LYS A 75 10.58 -34.22 -16.46
N THR A 76 10.37 -34.36 -15.15
CA THR A 76 10.46 -35.65 -14.45
C THR A 76 9.09 -36.27 -14.21
N GLU A 77 8.23 -35.59 -13.44
CA GLU A 77 6.88 -36.05 -13.09
C GLU A 77 5.93 -34.87 -12.83
N GLY A 78 4.73 -34.92 -13.39
CA GLY A 78 3.72 -33.87 -13.19
C GLY A 78 4.23 -32.48 -13.58
N GLU A 79 4.18 -31.55 -12.63
CA GLU A 79 4.65 -30.16 -12.77
C GLU A 79 6.16 -30.02 -12.47
N ARG A 80 6.90 -31.10 -12.19
CA ARG A 80 8.32 -31.02 -11.78
C ARG A 80 9.29 -31.11 -12.94
N TRP A 81 10.28 -30.23 -12.89
CA TRP A 81 11.40 -30.11 -13.81
C TRP A 81 12.71 -30.15 -13.02
N THR A 82 13.68 -30.92 -13.50
CA THR A 82 14.98 -31.02 -12.84
C THR A 82 16.11 -30.75 -13.81
N GLY A 83 17.20 -30.22 -13.29
CA GLY A 83 18.42 -30.04 -14.08
C GLY A 83 19.59 -29.73 -13.20
N SER A 84 20.72 -29.41 -13.83
CA SER A 84 21.90 -28.97 -13.10
C SER A 84 22.64 -27.90 -13.87
N ILE A 85 23.12 -26.89 -13.16
CA ILE A 85 24.05 -25.89 -13.70
C ILE A 85 25.41 -26.06 -13.05
N THR A 86 26.46 -25.68 -13.77
CA THR A 86 27.81 -25.62 -13.20
C THR A 86 28.13 -24.17 -12.89
N ALA A 87 28.19 -23.82 -11.61
CA ALA A 87 28.52 -22.47 -11.19
C ALA A 87 30.04 -22.24 -11.18
N PRO A 88 30.51 -21.01 -11.47
CA PRO A 88 31.93 -20.66 -11.36
C PRO A 88 32.46 -20.94 -9.95
N SER A 89 33.72 -21.38 -9.84
CA SER A 89 34.34 -21.77 -8.55
C SER A 89 34.64 -20.60 -7.59
N ASN A 90 34.15 -19.40 -7.87
CA ASN A 90 34.41 -18.20 -7.07
C ASN A 90 33.50 -18.19 -5.82
N ARG A 91 34.02 -18.67 -4.70
CA ARG A 91 33.32 -18.60 -3.41
C ARG A 91 33.11 -17.14 -2.96
N GLY A 92 31.95 -16.84 -2.39
CA GLY A 92 31.62 -15.52 -1.84
C GLY A 92 31.03 -14.54 -2.85
N GLN A 93 30.53 -15.02 -3.99
CA GLN A 93 29.81 -14.23 -4.98
C GLN A 93 28.38 -14.76 -5.11
N SER A 94 27.41 -13.84 -5.13
CA SER A 94 26.01 -14.12 -5.46
C SER A 94 25.86 -14.12 -6.99
N PHE A 95 25.15 -15.11 -7.53
CA PHE A 95 24.86 -15.23 -8.95
C PHE A 95 23.38 -15.09 -9.20
N GLU A 96 23.00 -14.16 -10.07
CA GLU A 96 21.61 -13.98 -10.48
C GLU A 96 21.23 -14.95 -11.60
N TYR A 97 19.99 -15.41 -11.55
CA TYR A 97 19.40 -16.28 -12.56
C TYR A 97 17.93 -15.98 -12.77
N GLU A 98 17.37 -16.53 -13.84
CA GLU A 98 15.94 -16.46 -14.15
C GLU A 98 15.54 -17.69 -14.97
N TYR A 99 14.27 -18.06 -14.90
CA TYR A 99 13.72 -19.11 -15.74
C TYR A 99 13.14 -18.54 -17.03
N ILE A 100 13.22 -19.33 -18.09
CA ILE A 100 12.66 -19.02 -19.39
C ILE A 100 11.91 -20.23 -19.93
N ILE A 101 10.92 -19.98 -20.78
CA ILE A 101 10.27 -20.99 -21.60
C ILE A 101 10.77 -20.80 -23.04
N LEU A 102 11.32 -21.86 -23.59
CA LEU A 102 11.69 -21.96 -24.98
C LEU A 102 10.49 -22.47 -25.77
N ARG A 103 9.92 -21.60 -26.59
CA ARG A 103 8.71 -21.90 -27.37
C ARG A 103 9.05 -22.64 -28.65
N THR A 104 8.08 -23.41 -29.17
CA THR A 104 8.25 -24.18 -30.41
C THR A 104 8.43 -23.32 -31.65
N ASP A 105 7.97 -22.06 -31.62
CA ASP A 105 8.17 -21.07 -32.69
C ASP A 105 9.57 -20.41 -32.65
N GLY A 106 10.41 -20.78 -31.69
CA GLY A 106 11.75 -20.24 -31.49
C GLY A 106 11.79 -18.94 -30.68
N SER A 107 10.66 -18.44 -30.21
CA SER A 107 10.61 -17.32 -29.26
C SER A 107 10.94 -17.77 -27.83
N THR A 108 11.31 -16.81 -26.98
CA THR A 108 11.58 -17.04 -25.57
C THR A 108 10.61 -16.23 -24.74
N TYR A 109 9.90 -16.90 -23.84
CA TYR A 109 9.17 -16.24 -22.76
C TYR A 109 10.05 -16.21 -21.51
N ILE A 110 10.17 -15.05 -20.88
CA ILE A 110 11.00 -14.84 -19.70
C ILE A 110 10.08 -14.79 -18.50
N GLU A 111 10.42 -15.48 -17.40
CA GLU A 111 9.73 -15.39 -16.13
C GLU A 111 9.78 -13.95 -15.59
N TRP A 112 8.65 -13.40 -15.13
CA TRP A 112 8.55 -12.00 -14.70
C TRP A 112 8.87 -11.85 -13.21
N TYR A 113 9.87 -12.58 -12.72
CA TYR A 113 10.33 -12.53 -11.34
C TYR A 113 11.81 -12.19 -11.30
N ASP A 114 12.09 -10.93 -10.93
CA ASP A 114 13.45 -10.42 -10.85
C ASP A 114 14.13 -10.79 -9.52
N GLY A 115 15.45 -10.87 -9.54
CA GLY A 115 16.27 -10.92 -8.32
C GLY A 115 16.44 -12.31 -7.72
N ARG A 116 16.20 -13.40 -8.47
CA ARG A 116 16.62 -14.73 -8.02
C ARG A 116 18.14 -14.78 -7.99
N SER A 117 18.69 -15.21 -6.87
CA SER A 117 20.13 -15.42 -6.75
C SER A 117 20.47 -16.58 -5.83
N PHE A 118 21.67 -17.14 -6.01
CA PHE A 118 22.25 -18.12 -5.09
C PHE A 118 23.67 -17.70 -4.71
N ASP A 119 24.12 -18.07 -3.51
CA ASP A 119 25.46 -17.80 -3.00
C ASP A 119 26.24 -19.10 -2.72
N LEU A 120 27.50 -19.12 -3.14
CA LEU A 120 28.44 -20.22 -2.94
C LEU A 120 29.27 -20.08 -1.64
N SER A 121 28.94 -19.12 -0.76
CA SER A 121 29.73 -18.76 0.44
C SER A 121 29.68 -19.78 1.58
N SER A 122 28.67 -20.66 1.61
CA SER A 122 28.51 -21.67 2.66
C SER A 122 28.61 -23.07 2.07
N GLY A 123 29.37 -23.97 2.70
CA GLY A 123 29.54 -25.36 2.27
C GLY A 123 28.27 -26.23 2.38
N GLN A 124 27.11 -25.66 2.09
CA GLN A 124 25.80 -26.31 1.95
C GLN A 124 25.74 -27.10 0.63
N PRO A 125 24.90 -28.15 0.55
CA PRO A 125 24.56 -28.75 -0.73
C PRO A 125 23.96 -27.69 -1.65
N LEU A 126 24.41 -27.71 -2.90
CA LEU A 126 24.05 -26.76 -3.94
C LEU A 126 22.75 -27.23 -4.59
N GLU A 127 21.63 -27.00 -3.92
CA GLU A 127 20.29 -27.36 -4.41
C GLU A 127 19.42 -26.11 -4.45
N ILE A 128 18.81 -25.86 -5.60
CA ILE A 128 17.80 -24.83 -5.80
C ILE A 128 16.47 -25.56 -5.91
N ASN A 129 15.56 -25.34 -4.97
CA ASN A 129 14.18 -25.81 -5.06
C ASN A 129 13.27 -24.60 -5.26
N ASP A 130 12.68 -24.49 -6.44
CA ASP A 130 12.04 -23.26 -6.87
C ASP A 130 10.70 -23.52 -7.58
N PHE A 131 9.97 -22.44 -7.84
CA PHE A 131 8.69 -22.44 -8.51
C PHE A 131 8.66 -21.36 -9.61
N PHE A 132 8.17 -21.72 -10.79
CA PHE A 132 8.08 -20.82 -11.95
C PHE A 132 6.89 -19.85 -11.83
N ARG A 133 7.20 -18.56 -11.72
CA ARG A 133 6.27 -17.43 -11.59
C ARG A 133 5.96 -16.84 -12.97
N GLY A 134 5.26 -17.62 -13.77
CA GLY A 134 4.80 -17.23 -15.11
C GLY A 134 3.54 -16.36 -15.08
N LEU A 135 3.35 -15.59 -16.15
CA LEU A 135 2.05 -15.04 -16.49
C LEU A 135 1.11 -16.22 -16.81
N GLY A 136 -0.17 -16.09 -16.47
CA GLY A 136 -1.20 -17.04 -16.91
C GLY A 136 -1.36 -17.03 -18.44
N PRO A 137 -2.40 -17.69 -18.98
CA PRO A 137 -2.81 -17.50 -20.36
C PRO A 137 -2.95 -16.01 -20.67
N VAL A 138 -2.79 -15.68 -21.95
CA VAL A 138 -2.84 -14.30 -22.43
C VAL A 138 -4.00 -14.13 -23.40
N LEU A 139 -4.47 -12.90 -23.55
CA LEU A 139 -5.47 -12.54 -24.55
C LEU A 139 -4.94 -12.81 -25.96
N GLU A 140 -5.74 -13.52 -26.75
CA GLU A 140 -5.41 -13.86 -28.15
C GLU A 140 -5.76 -12.73 -29.12
N GLU A 141 -6.67 -11.85 -28.72
CA GLU A 141 -7.06 -10.65 -29.47
C GLU A 141 -6.99 -9.41 -28.57
N PRO A 142 -6.84 -8.19 -29.13
CA PRO A 142 -7.00 -6.96 -28.37
C PRO A 142 -8.43 -6.82 -27.83
N VAL A 143 -8.59 -6.29 -26.61
CA VAL A 143 -9.90 -6.14 -25.98
C VAL A 143 -10.09 -4.76 -25.36
N GLN A 144 -11.35 -4.34 -25.23
CA GLN A 144 -11.71 -3.12 -24.51
C GLN A 144 -12.20 -3.43 -23.11
N LEU A 145 -11.67 -2.71 -22.12
CA LEU A 145 -12.10 -2.79 -20.73
C LEU A 145 -12.63 -1.43 -20.26
N SER A 146 -13.93 -1.34 -19.98
CA SER A 146 -14.54 -0.19 -19.32
C SER A 146 -14.59 -0.39 -17.81
N ILE A 147 -14.09 0.59 -17.06
CA ILE A 147 -14.08 0.59 -15.59
C ILE A 147 -14.84 1.82 -15.12
N THR A 148 -15.84 1.62 -14.26
CA THR A 148 -16.52 2.71 -13.54
C THR A 148 -16.31 2.56 -12.04
N VAL A 149 -16.11 3.68 -11.34
CA VAL A 149 -15.86 3.75 -9.89
C VAL A 149 -16.82 4.76 -9.27
N ASP A 150 -17.68 4.29 -8.36
CA ASP A 150 -18.53 5.14 -7.54
C ASP A 150 -17.99 5.27 -6.11
N LEU A 151 -17.63 6.49 -5.75
CA LEU A 151 -17.14 6.89 -4.43
C LEU A 151 -18.22 7.57 -3.58
N SER A 152 -19.50 7.44 -3.94
CA SER A 152 -20.62 8.04 -3.18
C SER A 152 -20.66 7.58 -1.73
N GLY A 153 -20.24 6.35 -1.46
CA GLY A 153 -20.12 5.79 -0.11
C GLY A 153 -18.95 6.34 0.71
N LEU A 154 -17.97 7.02 0.08
CA LEU A 154 -16.87 7.67 0.76
C LEU A 154 -17.33 9.04 1.29
N ASP A 155 -18.28 9.03 2.24
CA ASP A 155 -18.63 10.22 3.02
C ASP A 155 -17.56 10.47 4.08
N ASN A 156 -16.37 10.83 3.62
CA ASN A 156 -15.32 11.31 4.49
C ASN A 156 -15.03 12.77 4.16
N PRO A 157 -15.55 13.71 4.97
CA PRO A 157 -15.23 15.11 4.82
C PRO A 157 -13.71 15.32 4.80
N GLU A 158 -12.92 14.48 5.48
CA GLU A 158 -11.46 14.61 5.52
C GLU A 158 -10.75 14.44 4.16
N TYR A 159 -11.43 13.93 3.11
CA TYR A 159 -10.86 13.68 1.79
C TYR A 159 -11.73 14.24 0.66
N GLN A 160 -11.50 15.48 0.22
CA GLN A 160 -12.04 15.94 -1.07
C GLN A 160 -11.23 15.28 -2.19
N ILE A 161 -11.82 14.28 -2.83
CA ILE A 161 -11.20 13.60 -3.96
C ILE A 161 -11.22 14.53 -5.17
N GLN A 162 -10.02 14.89 -5.63
CA GLN A 162 -9.80 15.74 -6.79
C GLN A 162 -9.72 14.94 -8.08
N ASN A 163 -9.23 13.69 -7.99
CA ASN A 163 -9.10 12.79 -9.12
C ASN A 163 -9.02 11.33 -8.66
N VAL A 164 -9.39 10.40 -9.53
CA VAL A 164 -9.24 8.96 -9.32
C VAL A 164 -8.30 8.42 -10.39
N GLY A 165 -7.44 7.49 -10.01
CA GLY A 165 -6.48 6.87 -10.91
C GLY A 165 -6.44 5.36 -10.72
N LEU A 166 -6.03 4.68 -11.78
CA LEU A 166 -5.78 3.26 -11.82
C LEU A 166 -4.28 2.99 -11.95
N MET A 167 -3.77 1.97 -11.26
CA MET A 167 -2.42 1.45 -11.48
C MET A 167 -2.37 -0.08 -11.43
N GLY A 168 -1.52 -0.69 -12.26
CA GLY A 168 -1.16 -2.11 -12.16
C GLY A 168 -0.21 -2.40 -10.98
N SER A 169 -0.14 -3.64 -10.52
CA SER A 169 0.74 -4.01 -9.39
C SER A 169 2.15 -4.41 -9.82
N HIS A 170 3.16 -3.70 -9.30
CA HIS A 170 4.60 -4.07 -9.13
C HIS A 170 5.35 -4.84 -10.24
N GLY A 171 6.56 -4.37 -10.58
CA GLY A 171 7.41 -4.98 -11.61
C GLY A 171 6.99 -4.57 -13.02
N GLY A 172 7.55 -5.19 -14.06
CA GLY A 172 7.28 -4.87 -15.48
C GLY A 172 5.80 -4.82 -15.89
N LEU A 173 4.87 -5.21 -15.01
CA LEU A 173 3.43 -4.94 -15.07
C LEU A 173 3.05 -3.45 -14.92
N SER A 174 4.02 -2.53 -14.91
CA SER A 174 3.79 -1.20 -15.45
C SER A 174 3.45 -1.34 -16.93
N TRP A 175 2.18 -1.61 -17.24
CA TRP A 175 1.58 -1.15 -18.49
C TRP A 175 2.09 0.28 -18.68
N GLU A 176 2.68 0.57 -19.84
CA GLU A 176 3.27 1.87 -20.15
C GLU A 176 2.16 2.95 -20.24
N PHE A 177 1.43 3.19 -19.14
CA PHE A 177 0.68 4.41 -18.94
C PHE A 177 1.74 5.50 -18.75
N PRO A 178 1.86 6.46 -19.68
CA PRO A 178 2.80 7.56 -19.51
C PRO A 178 2.42 8.32 -18.24
N GLY A 179 3.15 8.07 -17.14
CA GLY A 179 2.86 8.66 -15.82
C GLY A 179 2.64 7.70 -14.65
N ARG A 180 2.70 6.37 -14.85
CA ARG A 180 2.43 5.31 -13.82
C ARG A 180 1.02 5.28 -13.26
N ILE A 181 0.20 6.33 -13.43
CA ILE A 181 -1.20 6.38 -12.99
C ILE A 181 -2.04 6.73 -14.21
N HIS A 182 -3.05 5.92 -14.49
CA HIS A 182 -4.05 6.22 -15.51
C HIS A 182 -5.22 6.94 -14.86
N GLU A 183 -5.37 8.24 -15.12
CA GLU A 183 -6.44 9.04 -14.53
C GLU A 183 -7.80 8.68 -15.14
N LEU A 184 -8.82 8.57 -14.29
CA LEU A 184 -10.20 8.36 -14.70
C LEU A 184 -10.85 9.72 -14.99
N GLU A 185 -11.86 9.72 -15.84
CA GLU A 185 -12.66 10.89 -16.14
C GLU A 185 -13.87 10.95 -15.21
N ASN A 186 -14.11 12.12 -14.58
CA ASN A 186 -15.32 12.32 -13.79
C ASN A 186 -16.55 12.32 -14.69
N ILE A 187 -17.58 11.56 -14.32
CA ILE A 187 -18.84 11.51 -15.08
C ILE A 187 -19.57 12.84 -14.91
N GLN A 188 -19.82 13.54 -16.03
CA GLN A 188 -20.43 14.86 -16.02
C GLN A 188 -21.77 14.87 -15.26
N GLY A 189 -21.83 15.64 -14.17
CA GLY A 189 -23.02 15.80 -13.34
C GLY A 189 -23.05 14.94 -12.07
N GLU A 190 -22.07 14.04 -11.88
CA GLU A 190 -21.95 13.16 -10.72
C GLU A 190 -20.66 13.46 -9.94
N SER A 191 -20.78 14.00 -8.72
CA SER A 191 -19.63 14.42 -7.92
C SER A 191 -18.76 13.27 -7.39
N SER A 192 -19.20 12.02 -7.53
CA SER A 192 -18.55 10.84 -6.94
C SER A 192 -18.23 9.71 -7.91
N SER A 193 -18.62 9.84 -9.19
CA SER A 193 -18.49 8.76 -10.17
C SER A 193 -17.42 9.07 -11.21
N TRP A 194 -16.57 8.09 -11.49
CA TRP A 194 -15.39 8.20 -12.35
C TRP A 194 -15.33 7.02 -13.30
N THR A 195 -14.91 7.23 -14.55
CA THR A 195 -14.89 6.18 -15.55
C THR A 195 -13.66 6.25 -16.45
N THR A 196 -13.27 5.11 -17.01
CA THR A 196 -12.27 5.06 -18.08
C THR A 196 -12.50 3.84 -18.98
N THR A 197 -11.92 3.87 -20.18
CA THR A 197 -11.86 2.71 -21.07
C THR A 197 -10.41 2.47 -21.46
N LEU A 198 -9.98 1.22 -21.34
CA LEU A 198 -8.63 0.77 -21.63
C LEU A 198 -8.65 -0.15 -22.85
N GLU A 199 -7.71 0.08 -23.77
CA GLU A 199 -7.42 -0.84 -24.86
C GLU A 199 -6.28 -1.76 -24.40
N LEU A 200 -6.60 -3.03 -24.17
CA LEU A 200 -5.63 -4.04 -23.75
C LEU A 200 -5.16 -4.81 -25.00
N PRO A 201 -3.86 -4.78 -25.33
CA PRO A 201 -3.36 -5.46 -26.53
C PRO A 201 -3.38 -6.99 -26.37
N MET A 202 -3.32 -7.68 -27.51
CA MET A 202 -3.00 -9.12 -27.56
C MET A 202 -1.71 -9.41 -26.78
N GLY A 203 -1.69 -10.51 -26.04
CA GLY A 203 -0.57 -10.89 -25.16
C GLY A 203 -0.70 -10.37 -23.73
N THR A 204 -1.73 -9.57 -23.43
CA THR A 204 -2.06 -9.20 -22.05
C THR A 204 -2.47 -10.42 -21.24
N PRO A 205 -1.97 -10.65 -20.01
CA PRO A 205 -2.44 -11.75 -19.16
C PRO A 205 -3.94 -11.68 -18.92
N ILE A 206 -4.62 -12.84 -18.95
CA ILE A 206 -6.05 -12.92 -18.66
C ILE A 206 -6.37 -12.55 -17.19
N ASP A 207 -5.36 -12.54 -16.33
CA ASP A 207 -5.45 -12.07 -14.96
C ASP A 207 -4.89 -10.65 -14.84
N PHE A 208 -5.71 -9.72 -14.37
CA PHE A 208 -5.39 -8.30 -14.35
C PHE A 208 -5.43 -7.76 -12.92
N PRO A 209 -4.30 -7.84 -12.19
CA PRO A 209 -4.17 -7.25 -10.87
C PRO A 209 -4.00 -5.73 -10.94
N MET A 210 -4.79 -5.00 -10.16
CA MET A 210 -4.80 -3.53 -10.16
C MET A 210 -5.09 -2.94 -8.77
N LYS A 211 -4.84 -1.64 -8.61
CA LYS A 211 -5.23 -0.84 -7.45
C LYS A 211 -5.78 0.50 -7.89
N PHE A 212 -6.69 1.02 -7.10
CA PHE A 212 -7.08 2.42 -7.24
C PHE A 212 -6.16 3.31 -6.41
N THR A 213 -6.07 4.55 -6.87
CA THR A 213 -5.45 5.65 -6.15
C THR A 213 -6.36 6.86 -6.31
N TRP A 214 -6.41 7.72 -5.31
CA TRP A 214 -7.16 8.95 -5.40
C TRP A 214 -6.30 10.12 -4.98
N LYS A 215 -6.43 11.20 -5.74
CA LYS A 215 -5.74 12.44 -5.48
C LYS A 215 -6.52 13.22 -4.44
N VAL A 216 -5.91 13.41 -3.29
CA VAL A 216 -6.41 14.33 -2.27
C VAL A 216 -5.29 15.30 -2.03
N ASP A 217 -5.61 16.59 -2.09
CA ASP A 217 -4.66 17.64 -1.75
C ASP A 217 -3.39 17.62 -2.64
N ASP A 218 -3.57 17.40 -3.95
CA ASP A 218 -2.53 17.19 -4.96
C ASP A 218 -1.58 16.00 -4.71
N ILE A 219 -1.89 15.17 -3.71
CA ILE A 219 -1.11 13.98 -3.36
C ILE A 219 -1.93 12.74 -3.73
N TRP A 220 -1.34 11.87 -4.53
CA TRP A 220 -1.88 10.54 -4.80
C TRP A 220 -1.80 9.68 -3.54
N ASN A 221 -2.96 9.21 -3.11
CA ASN A 221 -3.08 8.27 -2.00
C ASN A 221 -3.59 6.95 -2.55
N TRP A 222 -2.81 5.91 -2.30
CA TRP A 222 -3.22 4.54 -2.57
C TRP A 222 -4.49 4.22 -1.82
N GLU A 223 -5.38 3.52 -2.51
CA GLU A 223 -6.43 2.79 -1.83
C GLU A 223 -5.84 1.92 -0.72
N PHE A 224 -6.45 1.99 0.44
CA PHE A 224 -6.12 1.07 1.51
C PHE A 224 -6.86 -0.24 1.26
N LEU A 225 -6.16 -1.20 0.65
CA LEU A 225 -6.59 -2.58 0.62
C LEU A 225 -5.93 -3.30 1.81
N PRO A 226 -6.73 -3.88 2.74
CA PRO A 226 -6.20 -4.65 3.85
C PRO A 226 -5.19 -5.70 3.36
N HIS A 227 -4.10 -5.85 4.12
CA HIS A 227 -3.18 -6.99 3.97
C HIS A 227 -2.55 -7.16 2.58
N TYR A 228 -2.30 -6.05 1.90
CA TYR A 228 -1.67 -6.00 0.58
C TYR A 228 -2.49 -6.66 -0.54
N GLN A 229 -3.80 -6.84 -0.35
CA GLN A 229 -4.70 -7.26 -1.42
C GLN A 229 -4.63 -6.33 -2.64
N LEU A 230 -5.08 -6.88 -3.77
CA LEU A 230 -5.26 -6.18 -5.03
C LEU A 230 -6.73 -6.23 -5.43
N HIS A 231 -7.12 -5.46 -6.43
CA HIS A 231 -8.25 -5.83 -7.26
C HIS A 231 -7.77 -6.81 -8.33
N LEU A 232 -8.56 -7.83 -8.63
CA LEU A 232 -8.23 -8.81 -9.66
C LEU A 232 -9.38 -8.89 -10.65
N LEU A 233 -9.11 -8.64 -11.92
CA LEU A 233 -10.04 -8.99 -12.99
C LEU A 233 -9.54 -10.25 -13.68
N LEU A 234 -10.43 -11.20 -13.95
CA LEU A 234 -10.14 -12.40 -14.74
C LEU A 234 -10.97 -12.34 -16.01
N PHE A 235 -10.32 -12.11 -17.13
CA PHE A 235 -10.94 -12.05 -18.45
C PHE A 235 -11.33 -13.43 -18.95
N ASP A 236 -12.50 -13.52 -19.56
CA ASP A 236 -12.91 -14.66 -20.38
C ASP A 236 -12.30 -14.53 -21.77
N SER A 237 -11.37 -15.41 -22.16
CA SER A 237 -10.61 -15.31 -23.42
C SER A 237 -11.43 -15.15 -24.70
N GLU A 238 -12.74 -15.44 -24.68
CA GLU A 238 -13.62 -15.35 -25.85
C GLU A 238 -14.33 -13.99 -26.02
N ALA A 239 -14.23 -13.07 -25.06
CA ALA A 239 -14.89 -11.77 -25.12
C ALA A 239 -13.96 -10.64 -25.62
N ASN A 240 -14.52 -9.71 -26.41
CA ASN A 240 -13.77 -8.59 -26.99
C ASN A 240 -14.06 -7.25 -26.27
N GLU A 241 -15.12 -7.20 -25.47
CA GLU A 241 -15.50 -6.05 -24.64
C GLU A 241 -15.85 -6.52 -23.23
N TYR A 242 -15.34 -5.81 -22.23
CA TYR A 242 -15.58 -6.09 -20.83
C TYR A 242 -15.96 -4.82 -20.09
N LYS A 243 -16.79 -5.01 -19.05
CA LYS A 243 -17.18 -3.92 -18.17
C LYS A 243 -17.08 -4.35 -16.72
N VAL A 244 -16.59 -3.47 -15.87
CA VAL A 244 -16.62 -3.65 -14.41
C VAL A 244 -16.93 -2.35 -13.70
N ASP A 245 -17.88 -2.41 -12.78
CA ASP A 245 -18.26 -1.31 -11.92
C ASP A 245 -17.78 -1.60 -10.49
N PHE A 246 -17.18 -0.61 -9.85
CA PHE A 246 -16.75 -0.65 -8.45
C PHE A 246 -17.54 0.37 -7.64
N ALA A 247 -17.93 0.00 -6.42
CA ALA A 247 -18.57 0.90 -5.47
C ALA A 247 -17.81 0.91 -4.14
N PHE A 248 -17.72 2.08 -3.51
CA PHE A 248 -17.07 2.20 -2.21
C PHE A 248 -17.92 1.62 -1.08
N ASP A 249 -17.36 0.63 -0.38
CA ASP A 249 -17.94 0.06 0.83
C ASP A 249 -17.45 0.83 2.06
N SER A 250 -18.36 1.60 2.67
CA SER A 250 -18.05 2.41 3.85
C SER A 250 -17.77 1.58 5.11
N GLN A 251 -18.23 0.33 5.18
CA GLN A 251 -17.94 -0.56 6.32
C GLN A 251 -16.53 -1.13 6.24
N GLY A 252 -16.13 -1.58 5.04
CA GLY A 252 -14.80 -2.11 4.78
C GLY A 252 -13.75 -1.03 4.47
N TYR A 253 -14.18 0.20 4.20
CA TYR A 253 -13.37 1.32 3.74
C TYR A 253 -12.52 1.00 2.49
N GLN A 254 -13.12 0.28 1.54
CA GLN A 254 -12.49 -0.22 0.32
C GLN A 254 -13.48 -0.23 -0.85
N LEU A 255 -12.99 -0.21 -2.09
CA LEU A 255 -13.80 -0.47 -3.26
C LEU A 255 -14.16 -1.96 -3.35
N LYS A 256 -15.36 -2.26 -3.82
CA LYS A 256 -15.80 -3.62 -4.13
C LYS A 256 -16.43 -3.65 -5.52
N PRO A 257 -16.21 -4.71 -6.31
CA PRO A 257 -16.95 -4.89 -7.55
C PRO A 257 -18.45 -4.94 -7.25
N SER A 258 -19.23 -4.11 -7.93
CA SER A 258 -20.70 -4.07 -7.85
C SER A 258 -21.35 -4.74 -9.06
N GLN A 259 -20.71 -4.69 -10.23
CA GLN A 259 -21.14 -5.34 -11.46
C GLN A 259 -19.92 -5.73 -12.29
N ALA A 260 -20.01 -6.84 -13.02
CA ALA A 260 -19.00 -7.27 -13.98
C ALA A 260 -19.69 -7.98 -15.16
N GLU A 261 -19.24 -7.67 -16.38
CA GLU A 261 -19.73 -8.25 -17.63
C GLU A 261 -18.54 -8.77 -18.44
N GLY A 262 -18.62 -10.04 -18.85
CA GLY A 262 -17.56 -10.73 -19.57
C GLY A 262 -16.34 -11.14 -18.72
N LEU A 263 -16.26 -10.74 -17.45
CA LEU A 263 -15.13 -11.05 -16.57
C LEU A 263 -15.58 -11.44 -15.16
N ASP A 264 -14.67 -12.06 -14.40
CA ASP A 264 -14.80 -12.19 -12.95
C ASP A 264 -13.99 -11.13 -12.23
N ALA A 265 -14.60 -10.40 -11.30
CA ALA A 265 -13.91 -9.39 -10.48
C ALA A 265 -13.74 -9.87 -9.03
N ASN A 266 -12.51 -9.75 -8.50
CA ASN A 266 -12.07 -10.21 -7.17
C ASN A 266 -12.39 -11.69 -6.88
N ASN A 267 -12.49 -12.54 -7.92
CA ASN A 267 -12.73 -13.97 -7.76
C ASN A 267 -11.43 -14.74 -7.53
N TYR A 268 -10.84 -14.56 -6.35
CA TYR A 268 -9.58 -15.21 -5.98
C TYR A 268 -9.67 -16.73 -5.89
N ALA A 269 -10.87 -17.30 -5.68
CA ALA A 269 -11.07 -18.74 -5.70
C ALA A 269 -10.90 -19.30 -7.11
N LYS A 270 -11.57 -18.68 -8.11
CA LYS A 270 -11.39 -19.04 -9.52
C LYS A 270 -9.95 -18.81 -9.98
N ALA A 271 -9.32 -17.70 -9.59
CA ALA A 271 -7.91 -17.45 -9.89
C ALA A 271 -6.99 -18.53 -9.30
N ALA A 272 -7.18 -18.87 -8.02
CA ALA A 272 -6.41 -19.92 -7.36
C ALA A 272 -6.65 -21.30 -8.00
N GLU A 273 -7.87 -21.60 -8.48
CA GLU A 273 -8.15 -22.83 -9.21
C GLU A 273 -7.46 -22.86 -10.58
N LEU A 274 -7.55 -21.77 -11.34
CA LEU A 274 -6.97 -21.65 -12.68
C LEU A 274 -5.45 -21.62 -12.67
N PHE A 275 -4.87 -20.86 -11.74
CA PHE A 275 -3.45 -20.57 -11.70
C PHE A 275 -2.70 -21.31 -10.59
N LYS A 276 -3.39 -22.00 -9.68
CA LYS A 276 -2.77 -22.74 -8.57
C LYS A 276 -1.73 -21.87 -7.84
N GLY A 277 -0.49 -22.35 -7.74
CA GLY A 277 0.67 -21.66 -7.17
C GLY A 277 1.33 -20.60 -8.06
N GLY A 278 0.80 -20.30 -9.26
CA GLY A 278 1.40 -19.34 -10.19
C GLY A 278 1.75 -17.98 -9.63
N ARG A 279 0.90 -17.51 -8.71
CA ARG A 279 1.03 -16.24 -7.99
C ARG A 279 0.37 -16.37 -6.61
N ASN A 280 0.38 -15.26 -5.87
CA ASN A 280 -0.14 -15.16 -4.51
C ASN A 280 -1.69 -15.21 -4.40
N TYR A 281 -2.40 -15.85 -5.34
CA TYR A 281 -3.87 -15.89 -5.33
C TYR A 281 -4.42 -16.68 -4.15
N HIS A 282 -3.79 -17.79 -3.74
CA HIS A 282 -4.18 -18.51 -2.53
C HIS A 282 -4.01 -17.64 -1.27
N TYR A 283 -2.97 -16.80 -1.21
CA TYR A 283 -2.82 -15.81 -0.14
C TYR A 283 -3.95 -14.75 -0.20
N HIS A 284 -4.22 -14.17 -1.38
CA HIS A 284 -5.29 -13.19 -1.53
C HIS A 284 -6.69 -13.78 -1.24
N LEU A 285 -6.91 -15.04 -1.61
CA LEU A 285 -8.10 -15.81 -1.25
C LEU A 285 -8.20 -15.96 0.28
N ALA A 286 -7.10 -16.33 0.94
CA ALA A 286 -7.06 -16.45 2.39
C ALA A 286 -7.43 -15.12 3.08
N MET A 287 -6.87 -14.00 2.61
CA MET A 287 -7.23 -12.67 3.10
C MET A 287 -8.71 -12.35 2.85
N SER A 288 -9.22 -12.62 1.63
CA SER A 288 -10.62 -12.37 1.29
C SER A 288 -11.59 -13.24 2.09
N LEU A 289 -11.19 -14.45 2.50
CA LEU A 289 -12.00 -15.33 3.34
C LEU A 289 -12.04 -14.82 4.79
N LEU A 290 -10.95 -14.24 5.30
CA LEU A 290 -10.97 -13.53 6.58
C LEU A 290 -11.97 -12.37 6.54
N ASP A 291 -11.94 -11.55 5.49
CA ASP A 291 -12.88 -10.41 5.35
C ASP A 291 -14.36 -10.85 5.27
N ARG A 292 -14.62 -12.11 4.91
CA ARG A 292 -15.96 -12.73 4.85
C ARG A 292 -16.32 -13.53 6.11
N ASP A 293 -15.53 -13.41 7.17
CA ASP A 293 -15.68 -14.13 8.43
C ASP A 293 -15.57 -15.67 8.31
N ASP A 294 -14.70 -16.15 7.41
CA ASP A 294 -14.34 -17.57 7.28
C ASP A 294 -12.86 -17.83 7.64
N PRO A 295 -12.50 -17.83 8.94
CA PRO A 295 -11.12 -18.07 9.38
C PRO A 295 -10.64 -19.51 9.15
N ALA A 296 -11.55 -20.46 8.94
CA ALA A 296 -11.21 -21.86 8.66
C ALA A 296 -10.84 -22.04 7.19
N GLY A 297 -11.68 -21.55 6.27
CA GLY A 297 -11.37 -21.49 4.85
C GLY A 297 -10.13 -20.64 4.57
N ALA A 298 -9.97 -19.53 5.29
CA ALA A 298 -8.76 -18.71 5.18
C ALA A 298 -7.48 -19.48 5.55
N GLN A 299 -7.51 -20.29 6.62
CA GLN A 299 -6.36 -21.12 6.97
C GLN A 299 -6.07 -22.15 5.89
N LEU A 300 -7.10 -22.83 5.37
CA LEU A 300 -6.92 -23.82 4.31
C LEU A 300 -6.32 -23.20 3.04
N ALA A 301 -6.81 -22.03 2.62
CA ALA A 301 -6.26 -21.31 1.47
C ALA A 301 -4.81 -20.85 1.72
N PHE A 302 -4.48 -20.42 2.95
CA PHE A 302 -3.12 -20.06 3.30
C PHE A 302 -2.17 -21.26 3.35
N ASP A 303 -2.64 -22.42 3.85
CA ASP A 303 -1.87 -23.66 3.85
C ASP A 303 -1.56 -24.12 2.42
N GLN A 304 -2.51 -23.98 1.49
CA GLN A 304 -2.28 -24.22 0.06
C GLN A 304 -1.28 -23.24 -0.54
N TYR A 305 -1.34 -21.95 -0.19
CA TYR A 305 -0.33 -20.98 -0.59
C TYR A 305 1.07 -21.42 -0.10
N HIS A 306 1.19 -21.87 1.15
CA HIS A 306 2.47 -22.31 1.71
C HIS A 306 2.99 -23.61 1.07
N GLU A 307 2.10 -24.49 0.58
CA GLU A 307 2.49 -25.67 -0.21
C GLU A 307 3.21 -25.28 -1.52
N TYR A 308 2.75 -24.22 -2.18
CA TYR A 308 3.36 -23.71 -3.42
C TYR A 308 4.57 -22.81 -3.17
N PHE A 309 4.60 -22.11 -2.03
CA PHE A 309 5.63 -21.14 -1.68
C PHE A 309 6.23 -21.44 -0.30
N PRO A 310 6.88 -22.61 -0.12
CA PRO A 310 7.41 -23.01 1.18
C PRO A 310 8.56 -22.10 1.64
N GLU A 311 9.28 -21.51 0.69
CA GLU A 311 10.40 -20.59 0.95
C GLU A 311 9.96 -19.11 1.02
N GLU A 312 8.72 -18.77 0.65
CA GLU A 312 8.30 -17.38 0.80
C GLU A 312 8.30 -16.99 2.27
N SER A 313 8.92 -15.82 2.49
CA SER A 313 9.44 -15.39 3.78
C SER A 313 8.46 -15.57 4.92
N GLU A 314 9.01 -15.89 6.09
CA GLU A 314 8.35 -15.83 7.39
C GLU A 314 7.50 -14.55 7.59
N THR A 315 7.84 -13.46 6.89
CA THR A 315 7.07 -12.21 6.84
C THR A 315 5.64 -12.39 6.29
N THR A 316 5.42 -13.19 5.25
CA THR A 316 4.06 -13.41 4.72
C THR A 316 3.20 -14.22 5.70
N TYR A 317 3.81 -15.21 6.36
CA TYR A 317 3.17 -15.93 7.45
C TYR A 317 2.80 -15.00 8.61
N GLU A 318 3.71 -14.13 9.03
CA GLU A 318 3.42 -13.12 10.06
C GLU A 318 2.30 -12.16 9.66
N HIS A 319 2.25 -11.73 8.41
CA HIS A 319 1.20 -10.86 7.89
C HIS A 319 -0.17 -11.54 7.94
N PHE A 320 -0.28 -12.79 7.49
CA PHE A 320 -1.51 -13.56 7.55
C PHE A 320 -1.96 -13.78 9.00
N ASN A 321 -1.06 -14.21 9.88
CA ASN A 321 -1.38 -14.43 11.29
C ASN A 321 -1.83 -13.15 11.99
N THR A 322 -1.18 -12.02 11.69
CA THR A 322 -1.59 -10.70 12.19
C THR A 322 -3.02 -10.38 11.79
N ALA A 323 -3.34 -10.56 10.51
CA ALA A 323 -4.68 -10.32 9.99
C ALA A 323 -5.72 -11.20 10.69
N LYS A 324 -5.41 -12.48 10.85
CA LYS A 324 -6.26 -13.43 11.56
C LYS A 324 -6.48 -13.06 13.03
N ILE A 325 -5.43 -12.62 13.73
CA ILE A 325 -5.52 -12.12 15.11
C ILE A 325 -6.42 -10.90 15.20
N GLN A 326 -6.27 -9.94 14.28
CA GLN A 326 -7.09 -8.74 14.20
C GLN A 326 -8.55 -9.08 13.93
N HIS A 327 -8.80 -9.97 12.96
CA HIS A 327 -10.13 -10.47 12.62
C HIS A 327 -10.82 -11.10 13.83
N LEU A 328 -10.13 -12.02 14.52
CA LEU A 328 -10.66 -12.67 15.72
C LEU A 328 -11.00 -11.66 16.82
N ALA A 329 -10.17 -10.63 17.01
CA ALA A 329 -10.42 -9.61 18.01
C ALA A 329 -11.64 -8.74 17.66
N VAL A 330 -11.76 -8.26 16.42
CA VAL A 330 -12.90 -7.43 15.98
C VAL A 330 -14.22 -8.19 16.08
N ASN A 331 -14.20 -9.52 15.83
CA ASN A 331 -15.37 -10.38 15.92
C ASN A 331 -15.63 -10.96 17.33
N GLY A 332 -15.04 -10.37 18.37
CA GLY A 332 -15.34 -10.73 19.75
C GLY A 332 -14.64 -12.00 20.28
N MET A 333 -13.85 -12.69 19.44
CA MET A 333 -13.12 -13.92 19.77
C MET A 333 -11.78 -13.65 20.47
N HIS A 334 -11.77 -12.73 21.43
CA HIS A 334 -10.55 -12.19 22.05
C HIS A 334 -9.67 -13.24 22.72
N ASN A 335 -10.25 -14.26 23.37
CA ASN A 335 -9.46 -15.33 24.01
C ASN A 335 -8.65 -16.12 22.97
N ARG A 336 -9.27 -16.44 21.83
CA ARG A 336 -8.59 -17.14 20.72
C ARG A 336 -7.51 -16.28 20.09
N ALA A 337 -7.78 -14.98 19.91
CA ALA A 337 -6.78 -14.02 19.46
C ALA A 337 -5.58 -13.96 20.42
N LEU A 338 -5.82 -13.91 21.74
CA LEU A 338 -4.78 -13.89 22.77
C LEU A 338 -3.97 -15.20 22.82
N GLU A 339 -4.63 -16.35 22.70
CA GLU A 339 -3.97 -17.66 22.62
C GLU A 339 -3.03 -17.74 21.41
N MET A 340 -3.49 -17.29 20.25
CA MET A 340 -2.69 -17.26 19.03
C MET A 340 -1.50 -16.31 19.16
N VAL A 341 -1.71 -15.10 19.69
CA VAL A 341 -0.62 -14.14 19.95
C VAL A 341 0.42 -14.69 20.93
N GLU A 342 0.02 -15.42 21.98
CA GLU A 342 0.99 -16.04 22.90
C GLU A 342 1.74 -17.19 22.26
N LYS A 343 1.07 -18.01 21.43
CA LYS A 343 1.74 -19.07 20.67
C LYS A 343 2.82 -18.47 19.77
N ASP A 344 2.46 -17.51 18.92
CA ASP A 344 3.40 -16.88 17.99
C ASP A 344 4.53 -16.14 18.73
N PHE A 345 4.25 -15.54 19.90
CA PHE A 345 5.29 -14.97 20.75
C PHE A 345 6.31 -16.00 21.26
N ASN A 346 5.87 -17.21 21.60
CA ASN A 346 6.74 -18.27 22.08
C ASN A 346 7.55 -18.91 20.96
N ASP A 347 6.95 -19.00 19.77
CA ASP A 347 7.58 -19.55 18.56
C ASP A 347 8.56 -18.56 17.92
N ALA A 348 8.43 -17.26 18.19
CA ALA A 348 9.32 -16.21 17.68
C ALA A 348 10.78 -16.40 18.11
N ASP A 349 11.69 -16.35 17.14
CA ASP A 349 13.13 -16.56 17.29
C ASP A 349 13.92 -15.29 17.67
N SER A 350 13.33 -14.10 17.53
CA SER A 350 14.02 -12.81 17.71
C SER A 350 13.27 -11.84 18.64
N GLY A 351 14.02 -10.89 19.22
CA GLY A 351 13.48 -9.80 20.04
C GLY A 351 12.48 -8.94 19.26
N ILE A 352 12.78 -8.65 17.99
CA ILE A 352 11.94 -7.92 17.04
C ILE A 352 10.52 -8.51 16.97
N ARG A 353 10.44 -9.82 16.74
CA ARG A 353 9.18 -10.54 16.57
C ARG A 353 8.43 -10.66 17.89
N LYS A 354 9.16 -10.95 18.97
CA LYS A 354 8.61 -10.94 20.33
C LYS A 354 8.02 -9.58 20.71
N SER A 355 8.69 -8.48 20.37
CA SER A 355 8.18 -7.12 20.56
C SER A 355 6.88 -6.91 19.79
N TYR A 356 6.85 -7.32 18.51
CA TYR A 356 5.67 -7.21 17.66
C TYR A 356 4.45 -7.97 18.20
N HIS A 357 4.61 -9.22 18.62
CA HIS A 357 3.50 -9.98 19.21
C HIS A 357 3.03 -9.39 20.54
N ARG A 358 3.91 -8.78 21.34
CA ARG A 358 3.50 -8.04 22.55
C ARG A 358 2.73 -6.77 22.22
N TYR A 359 3.09 -6.08 21.13
CA TYR A 359 2.30 -4.97 20.60
C TYR A 359 0.90 -5.44 20.18
N LEU A 360 0.79 -6.52 19.40
CA LEU A 360 -0.50 -7.11 19.00
C LEU A 360 -1.34 -7.50 20.22
N LYS A 361 -0.73 -8.13 21.23
CA LYS A 361 -1.41 -8.44 22.49
C LYS A 361 -1.98 -7.19 23.16
N GLY A 362 -1.19 -6.12 23.20
CA GLY A 362 -1.62 -4.84 23.75
C GLY A 362 -2.81 -4.27 23.00
N TRP A 363 -2.82 -4.38 21.68
CA TRP A 363 -3.93 -3.95 20.83
C TRP A 363 -5.20 -4.77 21.09
N VAL A 364 -5.12 -6.10 21.17
CA VAL A 364 -6.27 -6.96 21.51
C VAL A 364 -6.85 -6.61 22.88
N PHE A 365 -6.00 -6.38 23.89
CA PHE A 365 -6.49 -5.94 25.20
C PHE A 365 -7.14 -4.57 25.18
N MET A 366 -6.70 -3.67 24.29
CA MET A 366 -7.29 -2.35 24.13
C MET A 366 -8.69 -2.43 23.51
N ALA A 367 -8.92 -3.39 22.61
CA ALA A 367 -10.21 -3.64 21.96
C ALA A 367 -11.28 -4.11 22.97
N ILE A 368 -10.89 -4.82 24.04
CA ILE A 368 -11.78 -5.24 25.13
C ILE A 368 -11.78 -4.31 26.34
N ASP A 369 -11.27 -3.08 26.19
CA ASP A 369 -11.09 -2.10 27.26
C ASP A 369 -10.38 -2.63 28.53
N SER A 370 -9.52 -3.65 28.38
CA SER A 370 -8.60 -4.12 29.43
C SER A 370 -7.35 -3.24 29.44
N LEU A 371 -7.55 -1.95 29.76
CA LEU A 371 -6.53 -0.91 29.57
C LEU A 371 -5.23 -1.22 30.33
N LYS A 372 -5.31 -1.69 31.58
CA LYS A 372 -4.13 -2.08 32.35
C LYS A 372 -3.33 -3.20 31.67
N ALA A 373 -4.00 -4.25 31.20
CA ALA A 373 -3.33 -5.36 30.53
C ALA A 373 -2.73 -4.93 29.18
N SER A 374 -3.45 -4.07 28.44
CA SER A 374 -2.97 -3.44 27.22
C SER A 374 -1.65 -2.71 27.45
N ARG A 375 -1.60 -1.83 28.46
CA ARG A 375 -0.40 -1.06 28.79
C ARG A 375 0.78 -1.92 29.20
N GLU A 376 0.56 -2.95 30.02
CA GLU A 376 1.63 -3.86 30.42
C GLU A 376 2.19 -4.64 29.23
N ALA A 377 1.34 -5.02 28.27
CA ALA A 377 1.79 -5.62 27.02
C ALA A 377 2.59 -4.62 26.14
N MET A 378 2.11 -3.38 25.99
CA MET A 378 2.81 -2.34 25.22
C MET A 378 4.16 -1.98 25.84
N LYS A 379 4.27 -1.89 27.18
CA LYS A 379 5.55 -1.67 27.87
C LYS A 379 6.53 -2.81 27.58
N LYS A 380 6.06 -4.06 27.63
CA LYS A 380 6.89 -5.24 27.27
C LYS A 380 7.35 -5.17 25.82
N ALA A 381 6.48 -4.76 24.89
CA ALA A 381 6.87 -4.55 23.50
C ALA A 381 8.01 -3.53 23.37
N ILE A 382 7.92 -2.40 24.07
CA ILE A 382 8.96 -1.37 24.07
C ILE A 382 10.29 -1.87 24.64
N ILE A 383 10.25 -2.68 25.71
CA ILE A 383 11.45 -3.26 26.34
C ILE A 383 12.14 -4.27 25.42
N LEU A 384 11.36 -5.05 24.67
CA LEU A 384 11.87 -6.09 23.78
C LEU A 384 12.41 -5.56 22.46
N ALA A 385 12.10 -4.32 22.09
CA ALA A 385 12.61 -3.68 20.89
C ALA A 385 13.99 -3.05 21.15
N ASP A 386 15.03 -3.52 20.46
CA ASP A 386 16.32 -2.84 20.39
C ASP A 386 16.21 -1.52 19.60
N ASP A 387 17.28 -0.73 19.58
CA ASP A 387 17.34 0.56 18.89
C ASP A 387 17.81 0.44 17.42
N GLU A 388 17.75 -0.75 16.84
CA GLU A 388 18.01 -0.97 15.41
C GLU A 388 16.90 -0.37 14.52
N LYS A 389 17.23 -0.04 13.27
CA LYS A 389 16.40 0.78 12.36
C LYS A 389 14.99 0.20 12.13
N ASP A 390 14.86 -1.12 12.04
CA ASP A 390 13.57 -1.79 11.80
C ASP A 390 12.72 -1.93 13.08
N GLU A 391 13.36 -2.02 14.24
CA GLU A 391 12.69 -2.04 15.53
C GLU A 391 12.22 -0.67 15.98
N TYR A 392 12.91 0.38 15.54
CA TYR A 392 12.54 1.76 15.83
C TYR A 392 11.06 2.03 15.51
N SER A 393 10.58 1.60 14.32
CA SER A 393 9.18 1.82 13.92
C SER A 393 8.20 1.04 14.81
N LYS A 394 8.49 -0.24 15.11
CA LYS A 394 7.64 -1.09 15.99
C LYS A 394 7.57 -0.54 17.42
N LYS A 395 8.70 -0.07 17.95
CA LYS A 395 8.80 0.61 19.25
C LYS A 395 7.97 1.89 19.29
N GLN A 396 7.97 2.68 18.22
CA GLN A 396 7.12 3.88 18.12
C GLN A 396 5.62 3.53 18.07
N TYR A 397 5.22 2.48 17.34
CA TYR A 397 3.82 2.03 17.37
C TYR A 397 3.37 1.56 18.77
N ALA A 398 4.23 0.84 19.49
CA ALA A 398 3.96 0.45 20.87
C ALA A 398 3.87 1.66 21.82
N ARG A 399 4.73 2.68 21.66
CA ARG A 399 4.63 3.95 22.40
C ARG A 399 3.32 4.68 22.12
N PHE A 400 2.92 4.76 20.86
CA PHE A 400 1.65 5.37 20.48
C PHE A 400 0.47 4.60 21.10
N GLY A 401 0.46 3.27 20.99
CA GLY A 401 -0.54 2.42 21.63
C GLY A 401 -0.59 2.58 23.15
N LEU A 402 0.56 2.69 23.81
CA LEU A 402 0.66 2.97 25.25
C LEU A 402 0.05 4.34 25.59
N ALA A 403 0.35 5.38 24.81
CA ALA A 403 -0.23 6.70 25.00
C ALA A 403 -1.77 6.69 24.85
N MET A 404 -2.29 6.03 23.80
CA MET A 404 -3.74 5.87 23.63
C MET A 404 -4.38 5.13 24.81
N GLY A 405 -3.71 4.10 25.32
CA GLY A 405 -4.15 3.37 26.51
C GLY A 405 -4.16 4.22 27.80
N TYR A 406 -3.30 5.23 27.91
CA TYR A 406 -3.34 6.20 29.00
C TYR A 406 -4.42 7.28 28.80
N LEU A 407 -4.67 7.73 27.57
CA LEU A 407 -5.69 8.74 27.28
C LEU A 407 -7.11 8.29 27.62
N LYS A 408 -7.38 6.98 27.52
CA LYS A 408 -8.66 6.38 27.89
C LYS A 408 -8.92 6.32 29.40
N GLU A 409 -7.91 6.56 30.23
CA GLU A 409 -8.04 6.47 31.70
C GLU A 409 -8.65 7.74 32.30
N THR A 410 -9.26 7.60 33.48
CA THR A 410 -9.81 8.74 34.23
C THR A 410 -8.74 9.47 35.05
N ASP A 411 -7.63 8.80 35.39
CA ASP A 411 -6.53 9.36 36.19
C ASP A 411 -5.79 10.48 35.42
N PRO A 412 -5.78 11.73 35.91
CA PRO A 412 -5.07 12.83 35.28
C PRO A 412 -3.56 12.60 35.13
N SER A 413 -2.91 11.89 36.05
CA SER A 413 -1.47 11.64 36.00
C SER A 413 -1.07 10.75 34.82
N LEU A 414 -1.95 9.82 34.44
CA LEU A 414 -1.76 8.98 33.26
C LEU A 414 -1.95 9.78 31.97
N LYS A 415 -2.88 10.75 31.94
CA LYS A 415 -3.05 11.64 30.79
C LYS A 415 -1.82 12.50 30.54
N GLU A 416 -1.12 12.95 31.58
CA GLU A 416 0.17 13.65 31.43
C GLU A 416 1.25 12.73 30.84
N GLN A 417 1.36 11.49 31.31
CA GLN A 417 2.28 10.50 30.70
C GLN A 417 1.94 10.25 29.22
N ALA A 418 0.65 10.24 28.86
CA ALA A 418 0.22 10.11 27.48
C ALA A 418 0.74 11.26 26.60
N LYS A 419 0.67 12.51 27.11
CA LYS A 419 1.17 13.68 26.39
C LYS A 419 2.67 13.58 26.15
N GLU A 420 3.45 13.19 27.15
CA GLU A 420 4.90 13.01 27.01
C GLU A 420 5.26 11.99 25.92
N LEU A 421 4.58 10.82 25.94
CA LEU A 421 4.77 9.79 24.93
C LEU A 421 4.37 10.26 23.53
N LEU A 422 3.27 11.00 23.40
CA LEU A 422 2.85 11.56 22.11
C LEU A 422 3.83 12.63 21.61
N VAL A 423 4.41 13.46 22.48
CA VAL A 423 5.44 14.43 22.07
C VAL A 423 6.66 13.71 21.54
N GLU A 424 7.14 12.69 22.25
CA GLU A 424 8.28 11.89 21.79
C GLU A 424 7.99 11.23 20.44
N PHE A 425 6.85 10.57 20.31
CA PHE A 425 6.39 9.93 19.08
C PHE A 425 6.32 10.92 17.90
N SER A 426 5.68 12.07 18.13
CA SER A 426 5.43 13.08 17.09
C SER A 426 6.69 13.81 16.66
N THR A 427 7.72 13.86 17.50
CA THR A 427 8.98 14.55 17.19
C THR A 427 10.02 13.63 16.58
N LYS A 428 10.11 12.38 17.07
CA LYS A 428 11.21 11.47 16.70
C LYS A 428 10.87 10.48 15.58
N HIS A 429 9.60 10.26 15.22
CA HIS A 429 9.29 9.28 14.18
C HIS A 429 9.83 9.72 12.81
N SER A 430 10.50 8.80 12.09
CA SER A 430 11.07 9.06 10.76
C SER A 430 10.05 9.33 9.65
N ASN A 431 8.78 8.96 9.86
CA ASN A 431 7.72 9.05 8.86
C ASN A 431 6.82 10.24 9.20
N GLU A 432 6.82 11.23 8.32
CA GLU A 432 6.03 12.45 8.51
C GLU A 432 4.53 12.18 8.63
N LYS A 433 3.96 11.26 7.83
CA LYS A 433 2.53 10.91 7.92
C LYS A 433 2.18 10.37 9.31
N ILE A 434 3.08 9.61 9.91
CA ILE A 434 2.89 9.05 11.25
C ILE A 434 3.05 10.13 12.33
N ARG A 435 4.04 11.02 12.22
CA ARG A 435 4.19 12.18 13.12
C ARG A 435 2.92 13.02 13.19
N ARG A 436 2.27 13.27 12.05
CA ARG A 436 0.99 14.01 11.96
C ARG A 436 -0.09 13.40 12.84
N GLN A 437 -0.17 12.07 12.95
CA GLN A 437 -1.16 11.41 13.81
C GLN A 437 -0.93 11.71 15.29
N GLY A 438 0.33 11.70 15.73
CA GLY A 438 0.68 12.08 17.10
C GLY A 438 0.31 13.54 17.40
N TRP A 439 0.60 14.47 16.49
CA TRP A 439 0.20 15.87 16.63
C TRP A 439 -1.32 16.06 16.62
N LYS A 440 -2.07 15.29 15.81
CA LYS A 440 -3.55 15.27 15.80
C LYS A 440 -4.09 14.88 17.18
N GLN A 441 -3.55 13.82 17.79
CA GLN A 441 -3.98 13.39 19.13
C GLN A 441 -3.59 14.39 20.22
N LEU A 442 -2.40 15.00 20.13
CA LEU A 442 -1.98 16.06 21.05
C LEU A 442 -2.91 17.28 21.00
N ALA A 443 -3.24 17.77 19.80
CA ALA A 443 -4.16 18.88 19.64
C ALA A 443 -5.55 18.56 20.22
N ALA A 444 -6.03 17.32 20.05
CA ALA A 444 -7.30 16.87 20.59
C ALA A 444 -7.29 16.83 22.13
N VAL A 445 -6.31 16.20 22.76
CA VAL A 445 -6.28 16.04 24.24
C VAL A 445 -6.04 17.37 24.96
N THR A 446 -5.31 18.29 24.33
CA THR A 446 -4.99 19.60 24.92
C THR A 446 -6.04 20.67 24.62
N SER A 447 -7.07 20.37 23.81
CA SER A 447 -8.09 21.33 23.39
C SER A 447 -8.93 21.93 24.53
N ASN A 448 -9.04 21.25 25.68
CA ASN A 448 -9.73 21.76 26.86
C ASN A 448 -8.85 22.63 27.77
N THR A 449 -7.55 22.72 27.48
CA THR A 449 -6.60 23.60 28.15
C THR A 449 -5.87 24.43 27.10
N PRO A 450 -6.55 25.30 26.34
CA PRO A 450 -5.98 25.87 25.12
C PRO A 450 -4.73 26.72 25.36
N VAL A 451 -4.61 27.31 26.56
CA VAL A 451 -3.46 28.10 27.02
C VAL A 451 -2.18 27.26 27.24
N ASP A 452 -2.29 25.93 27.13
CA ASP A 452 -1.16 25.01 27.19
C ASP A 452 -0.21 25.25 26.00
N THR A 453 1.08 25.47 26.28
CA THR A 453 2.11 25.62 25.25
C THR A 453 2.20 24.39 24.34
N LEU A 454 1.78 23.24 24.84
CA LEU A 454 1.70 22.00 24.06
C LEU A 454 0.54 22.03 23.05
N HIS A 455 -0.62 22.60 23.40
CA HIS A 455 -1.72 22.78 22.45
C HIS A 455 -1.28 23.67 21.29
N LYS A 456 -0.66 24.81 21.64
CA LYS A 456 -0.09 25.76 20.70
C LYS A 456 0.90 25.06 19.76
N ARG A 457 1.85 24.31 20.32
CA ARG A 457 2.83 23.56 19.52
C ARG A 457 2.15 22.56 18.58
N ALA A 458 1.20 21.77 19.07
CA ALA A 458 0.51 20.76 18.26
C ALA A 458 -0.25 21.39 17.09
N LEU A 459 -0.94 22.52 17.30
CA LEU A 459 -1.60 23.26 16.22
C LEU A 459 -0.59 23.80 15.21
N GLN A 460 0.53 24.37 15.67
CA GLN A 460 1.56 24.89 14.77
C GLN A 460 2.15 23.79 13.87
N GLU A 461 2.50 22.64 14.46
CA GLU A 461 3.01 21.48 13.73
C GLU A 461 1.98 20.94 12.73
N LEU A 462 0.68 20.93 13.07
CA LEU A 462 -0.38 20.55 12.13
C LEU A 462 -0.59 21.58 11.01
N ARG A 463 -0.33 22.87 11.22
CA ARG A 463 -0.37 23.89 10.16
C ARG A 463 0.75 23.70 9.14
N GLU A 464 1.89 23.22 9.59
CA GLU A 464 3.08 23.00 8.75
C GLU A 464 3.05 21.62 8.08
N LEU A 465 2.79 20.58 8.87
CA LEU A 465 2.89 19.18 8.47
C LEU A 465 1.54 18.53 8.14
N GLY A 466 0.37 19.07 8.50
CA GLY A 466 -0.91 18.38 8.27
C GLY A 466 -1.23 18.08 6.79
N SER A 467 -2.21 17.22 6.50
CA SER A 467 -2.88 17.28 5.19
C SER A 467 -3.52 18.67 4.99
N PRO A 468 -3.70 19.21 3.78
CA PRO A 468 -4.34 20.52 3.61
C PRO A 468 -5.65 20.74 4.36
N ARG A 469 -6.58 19.77 4.49
CA ARG A 469 -7.72 19.94 5.42
C ARG A 469 -7.29 20.00 6.89
N GLN A 470 -6.33 19.21 7.34
CA GLN A 470 -5.75 19.33 8.68
C GLN A 470 -5.06 20.68 8.89
N LYS A 471 -4.34 21.20 7.88
CA LYS A 471 -3.73 22.53 7.91
C LYS A 471 -4.80 23.60 7.99
N ALA A 472 -5.86 23.50 7.19
CA ALA A 472 -7.01 24.39 7.20
C ALA A 472 -7.68 24.39 8.57
N LYS A 473 -8.04 23.20 9.10
CA LYS A 473 -8.61 23.04 10.44
C LYS A 473 -7.68 23.58 11.52
N ALA A 474 -6.38 23.28 11.45
CA ALA A 474 -5.41 23.79 12.41
C ALA A 474 -5.24 25.31 12.32
N LYS A 475 -5.34 25.91 11.12
CA LYS A 475 -5.35 27.38 10.94
C LYS A 475 -6.63 28.02 11.50
N VAL A 476 -7.80 27.43 11.27
CA VAL A 476 -9.07 27.89 11.87
C VAL A 476 -9.01 27.81 13.39
N ARG A 477 -8.52 26.68 13.93
CA ARG A 477 -8.32 26.49 15.39
C ARG A 477 -7.27 27.42 15.97
N TRP A 478 -6.21 27.71 15.22
CA TRP A 478 -5.21 28.69 15.59
C TRP A 478 -5.79 30.10 15.66
N ALA A 479 -6.60 30.48 14.69
CA ALA A 479 -7.28 31.77 14.68
C ALA A 479 -8.28 31.88 15.85
N GLN A 480 -9.02 30.80 16.16
CA GLN A 480 -9.86 30.70 17.36
C GLN A 480 -9.03 30.90 18.63
N TYR A 481 -7.91 30.17 18.77
CA TYR A 481 -7.01 30.29 19.93
C TYR A 481 -6.52 31.74 20.10
N ARG A 482 -6.14 32.41 19.00
CA ARG A 482 -5.70 33.80 19.06
C ARG A 482 -6.84 34.75 19.41
N LEU A 483 -8.05 34.51 18.91
CA LEU A 483 -9.22 35.31 19.26
C LEU A 483 -9.55 35.23 20.77
N GLU A 484 -9.37 34.06 21.37
CA GLU A 484 -9.72 33.82 22.78
C GLU A 484 -8.60 34.25 23.75
N TYR A 485 -7.33 34.13 23.36
CA TYR A 485 -6.19 34.21 24.28
C TYR A 485 -5.06 35.16 23.86
N ALA A 486 -5.09 35.74 22.67
CA ALA A 486 -4.01 36.63 22.23
C ALA A 486 -4.07 38.00 22.93
N SER A 487 -2.93 38.69 22.96
CA SER A 487 -2.90 40.09 23.40
C SER A 487 -3.73 40.98 22.45
N PRO A 488 -4.20 42.16 22.90
CA PRO A 488 -4.95 43.08 22.04
C PRO A 488 -4.24 43.46 20.73
N ASP A 489 -2.91 43.53 20.74
CA ASP A 489 -2.08 43.83 19.56
C ASP A 489 -2.00 42.65 18.57
N GLU A 490 -2.08 41.42 19.07
CA GLU A 490 -2.12 40.21 18.25
C GLU A 490 -3.52 40.00 17.63
N ALA A 491 -4.58 40.48 18.27
CA ALA A 491 -5.97 40.32 17.84
C ALA A 491 -6.26 40.96 16.47
N ASP A 492 -5.61 42.08 16.12
CA ASP A 492 -5.85 42.75 14.83
C ASP A 492 -5.25 42.00 13.63
N SER A 493 -4.17 41.24 13.86
CA SER A 493 -3.63 40.35 12.82
C SER A 493 -4.52 39.12 12.57
N VAL A 494 -5.43 38.79 13.49
CA VAL A 494 -6.38 37.66 13.32
C VAL A 494 -7.39 37.98 12.21
N TRP A 495 -7.77 39.25 12.03
CA TRP A 495 -8.70 39.64 10.96
C TRP A 495 -8.13 39.40 9.56
N THR A 496 -6.84 39.73 9.35
CA THR A 496 -6.14 39.43 8.08
C THR A 496 -6.08 37.92 7.84
N GLU A 497 -5.76 37.13 8.87
CA GLU A 497 -5.74 35.67 8.79
C GLU A 497 -7.14 35.10 8.44
N PHE A 498 -8.22 35.68 8.98
CA PHE A 498 -9.58 35.30 8.61
C PHE A 498 -9.91 35.55 7.14
N ILE A 499 -9.50 36.69 6.57
CA ILE A 499 -9.73 37.00 5.15
C ILE A 499 -8.99 36.00 4.27
N GLU A 500 -7.69 35.80 4.52
CA GLU A 500 -6.87 34.87 3.75
C GLU A 500 -7.37 33.42 3.82
N LEU A 501 -7.90 33.00 4.97
CA LEU A 501 -8.49 31.68 5.13
C LEU A 501 -9.81 31.56 4.37
N GLU A 502 -10.68 32.56 4.46
CA GLU A 502 -11.97 32.54 3.79
C GLU A 502 -11.83 32.43 2.26
N GLU A 503 -10.82 33.09 1.68
CA GLU A 503 -10.52 33.00 0.23
C GLU A 503 -10.00 31.62 -0.21
N LYS A 504 -9.40 30.85 0.71
CA LYS A 504 -8.71 29.58 0.40
C LYS A 504 -9.47 28.33 0.84
N LEU A 505 -10.49 28.46 1.69
CA LEU A 505 -11.27 27.33 2.19
C LEU A 505 -12.32 26.87 1.17
N THR A 506 -12.18 25.64 0.69
CA THR A 506 -13.19 24.93 -0.10
C THR A 506 -14.12 24.07 0.76
N ASP A 507 -13.70 23.76 2.00
CA ASP A 507 -14.48 23.00 2.97
C ASP A 507 -15.53 23.89 3.62
N LEU A 508 -16.79 23.65 3.27
CA LEU A 508 -17.92 24.46 3.68
C LEU A 508 -18.19 24.41 5.20
N ASP A 509 -17.85 23.31 5.88
CA ASP A 509 -18.02 23.22 7.34
C ASP A 509 -16.97 24.06 8.07
N LEU A 510 -15.71 24.03 7.60
CA LEU A 510 -14.66 24.89 8.14
C LEU A 510 -14.89 26.36 7.79
N LEU A 511 -15.50 26.64 6.63
CA LEU A 511 -15.91 27.98 6.24
C LEU A 511 -16.99 28.53 7.17
N ASP A 512 -18.01 27.72 7.49
CA ASP A 512 -19.05 28.07 8.47
C ASP A 512 -18.43 28.32 9.86
N GLU A 513 -17.50 27.47 10.29
CA GLU A 513 -16.76 27.64 11.55
C GLU A 513 -15.96 28.95 11.57
N LEU A 514 -15.25 29.26 10.48
CA LEU A 514 -14.50 30.51 10.31
C LEU A 514 -15.42 31.74 10.33
N GLN A 515 -16.58 31.69 9.67
CA GLN A 515 -17.54 32.79 9.65
C GLN A 515 -18.13 33.07 11.03
N VAL A 516 -18.37 32.04 11.83
CA VAL A 516 -18.77 32.22 13.24
C VAL A 516 -17.66 32.87 14.05
N LEU A 517 -16.40 32.46 13.87
CA LEU A 517 -15.26 33.11 14.55
C LEU A 517 -15.11 34.59 14.14
N LYS A 518 -15.29 34.92 12.86
CA LYS A 518 -15.33 36.31 12.38
C LYS A 518 -16.43 37.12 13.06
N ALA A 519 -17.62 36.55 13.22
CA ALA A 519 -18.72 37.19 13.92
C ALA A 519 -18.40 37.42 15.41
N GLU A 520 -17.76 36.46 16.09
CA GLU A 520 -17.32 36.62 17.47
C GLU A 520 -16.28 37.73 17.62
N TYR A 521 -15.33 37.84 16.70
CA TYR A 521 -14.38 38.96 16.65
C TYR A 521 -15.09 40.31 16.48
N LEU A 522 -16.05 40.41 15.56
CA LEU A 522 -16.83 41.63 15.34
C LEU A 522 -17.65 42.00 16.58
N LEU A 523 -18.23 41.02 17.28
CA LEU A 523 -18.91 41.21 18.55
C LEU A 523 -17.99 41.80 19.62
N GLN A 524 -16.78 41.27 19.77
CA GLN A 524 -15.78 41.81 20.72
C GLN A 524 -15.41 43.27 20.40
N ARG A 525 -15.48 43.66 19.12
CA ARG A 525 -15.24 45.04 18.65
C ARG A 525 -16.51 45.90 18.56
N GLN A 526 -17.62 45.46 19.15
CA GLN A 526 -18.90 46.18 19.19
C GLN A 526 -19.54 46.44 17.81
N ARG A 527 -19.20 45.64 16.79
CA ARG A 527 -19.76 45.70 15.43
C ARG A 527 -20.90 44.68 15.26
N ALA A 528 -21.97 44.87 16.04
CA ALA A 528 -23.03 43.88 16.21
C ALA A 528 -23.82 43.55 14.93
N GLU A 529 -24.12 44.53 14.08
CA GLU A 529 -24.89 44.33 12.84
C GLU A 529 -24.11 43.53 11.79
N GLU A 530 -22.81 43.78 11.65
CA GLU A 530 -21.96 43.01 10.75
C GLU A 530 -21.78 41.56 11.23
N ALA A 531 -21.62 41.38 12.54
CA ALA A 531 -21.61 40.05 13.14
C ALA A 531 -22.92 39.31 12.88
N ARG A 532 -24.06 39.99 13.03
CA ARG A 532 -25.39 39.42 12.80
C ARG A 532 -25.56 38.92 11.37
N GLY A 533 -25.13 39.69 10.37
CA GLY A 533 -25.20 39.26 8.96
C GLY A 533 -24.44 37.96 8.68
N LEU A 534 -23.25 37.79 9.27
CA LEU A 534 -22.48 36.54 9.16
C LEU A 534 -23.19 35.38 9.87
N LEU A 535 -23.72 35.61 11.07
CA LEU A 535 -24.40 34.57 11.84
C LEU A 535 -25.70 34.12 11.16
N GLU A 536 -26.48 35.03 10.56
CA GLU A 536 -27.68 34.72 9.80
C GLU A 536 -27.37 33.89 8.55
N LYS A 537 -26.30 34.24 7.83
CA LYS A 537 -25.80 33.47 6.68
C LYS A 537 -25.50 32.02 7.07
N VAL A 538 -24.76 31.79 8.16
CA VAL A 538 -24.41 30.44 8.65
C VAL A 538 -25.66 29.72 9.18
N ALA A 539 -26.51 30.40 9.95
CA ALA A 539 -27.72 29.82 10.53
C ALA A 539 -28.77 29.41 9.47
N GLY A 540 -28.80 30.11 8.33
CA GLY A 540 -29.72 29.93 7.22
C GLY A 540 -29.26 29.00 6.10
N ALA A 541 -28.00 28.54 6.10
CA ALA A 541 -27.50 27.63 5.06
C ALA A 541 -28.28 26.30 5.04
N GLU A 542 -28.95 25.98 3.92
CA GLU A 542 -29.77 24.76 3.79
C GLU A 542 -28.92 23.48 3.73
N GLY A 543 -29.48 22.35 4.18
CA GLY A 543 -28.89 21.01 4.04
C GLY A 543 -27.80 20.62 5.05
N ARG A 544 -27.10 21.57 5.69
CA ARG A 544 -25.99 21.28 6.63
C ARG A 544 -26.39 21.52 8.09
N GLN A 545 -26.17 20.54 8.97
CA GLN A 545 -26.39 20.64 10.43
C GLN A 545 -25.07 20.38 11.15
N ASN A 546 -24.23 21.41 11.28
CA ASN A 546 -22.93 21.34 11.93
C ASN A 546 -22.88 22.17 13.22
N ALA A 547 -21.83 21.97 14.03
CA ALA A 547 -21.66 22.68 15.30
C ALA A 547 -21.61 24.22 15.15
N ALA A 548 -21.07 24.71 14.04
CA ALA A 548 -21.00 26.14 13.73
C ALA A 548 -22.41 26.75 13.59
N LYS A 549 -23.33 26.07 12.92
CA LYS A 549 -24.73 26.50 12.78
C LYS A 549 -25.47 26.57 14.11
N HIS A 550 -25.27 25.60 14.99
CA HIS A 550 -25.81 25.63 16.35
C HIS A 550 -25.26 26.83 17.14
N LYS A 551 -23.93 27.04 17.07
CA LYS A 551 -23.27 28.18 17.71
C LYS A 551 -23.79 29.52 17.15
N ALA A 552 -24.00 29.62 15.84
CA ALA A 552 -24.52 30.81 15.19
C ALA A 552 -25.93 31.17 15.68
N ARG A 553 -26.83 30.19 15.75
CA ARG A 553 -28.18 30.38 16.31
C ARG A 553 -28.16 30.80 17.78
N TYR A 554 -27.29 30.18 18.57
CA TYR A 554 -27.10 30.56 19.98
C TYR A 554 -26.65 32.01 20.12
N LEU A 555 -25.66 32.45 19.33
CA LEU A 555 -25.17 33.83 19.36
C LEU A 555 -26.24 34.84 18.89
N LEU A 556 -27.02 34.51 17.85
CA LEU A 556 -28.14 35.34 17.40
C LEU A 556 -29.21 35.50 18.49
N GLN A 557 -29.58 34.42 19.16
CA GLN A 557 -30.51 34.46 20.29
C GLN A 557 -29.98 35.34 21.43
N ARG A 558 -28.67 35.24 21.72
CA ARG A 558 -28.01 36.08 22.74
C ARG A 558 -28.06 37.56 22.37
N GLN A 559 -27.73 37.92 21.12
CA GLN A 559 -27.80 39.31 20.64
C GLN A 559 -29.21 39.89 20.73
N ALA A 560 -30.24 39.12 20.31
CA ALA A 560 -31.62 39.56 20.37
C ALA A 560 -32.07 39.82 21.82
N LYS A 561 -31.63 38.99 22.77
CA LYS A 561 -31.90 39.18 24.20
C LYS A 561 -31.21 40.44 24.73
N GLU A 562 -29.93 40.64 24.44
CA GLU A 562 -29.17 41.83 24.84
C GLU A 562 -29.79 43.13 24.29
N GLN A 563 -30.24 43.14 23.02
CA GLN A 563 -30.94 44.28 22.42
C GLN A 563 -32.28 44.56 23.12
N HIS A 564 -33.07 43.52 23.40
CA HIS A 564 -34.36 43.67 24.09
C HIS A 564 -34.18 44.21 25.52
N GLU A 565 -33.13 43.80 26.22
CA GLU A 565 -32.78 44.32 27.55
C GLU A 565 -32.37 45.79 27.48
N LYS A 566 -31.55 46.20 26.50
CA LYS A 566 -31.19 47.61 26.28
C LYS A 566 -32.40 48.50 26.00
N ILE A 567 -33.30 48.08 25.12
CA ILE A 567 -34.53 48.84 24.81
C ILE A 567 -35.37 49.02 26.08
N LYS A 568 -35.51 47.97 26.91
CA LYS A 568 -36.22 48.06 28.20
C LYS A 568 -35.55 48.98 29.22
N GLU A 569 -34.24 49.12 29.19
CA GLU A 569 -33.50 50.06 30.06
C GLU A 569 -33.64 51.51 29.56
N GLU A 570 -33.59 51.73 28.25
CA GLU A 570 -33.83 53.03 27.62
C GLU A 570 -35.28 53.51 27.80
N GLU A 571 -36.27 52.60 27.78
CA GLU A 571 -37.68 52.91 28.07
C GLU A 571 -37.95 53.22 29.56
N LYS A 572 -37.03 52.87 30.46
CA LYS A 572 -37.13 53.15 31.91
C LYS A 572 -36.45 54.45 32.33
N GLN A 573 -35.55 54.98 31.50
CA GLN A 573 -34.88 56.28 31.69
C GLN A 573 -35.75 57.40 31.11
#